data_AF-A0A429I8F5-F1
#
_entry.id   AF-A0A429I8F5-F1
#
_cell.length_a   1.000
_cell.length_b   1.000
_cell.length_c   1.000
_cell.angle_alpha   90.00
_cell.angle_beta   90.00
_cell.angle_gamma   90.00
#
_symmetry.space_group_name_H-M   'P 1'
#
loop_
_entity.id
_entity.type
_entity.pdbx_description
1 polymer ?
#
loop_
_entity_poly.entity_id
_entity_poly.type
_entity_poly.pdbx_seq_one_letter_code
_entity_poly.pdbx_strand_id
1 'polypeptide(L)' 'MARLDHADGRTEYQVTLQTSPDRGTVHRAYWWPQPGLRRAHGSTCEPTDREPIPKTTAS' A
#
# COMPACT_ATOMS: atom_id res chain seq x y z
N MET A 1 -7.17 -8.42 -5.28
CA MET A 1 -6.35 -7.20 -5.43
C MET A 1 -7.07 -6.27 -6.38
N ALA A 2 -7.57 -5.13 -5.90
CA ALA A 2 -8.20 -4.12 -6.75
C ALA A 2 -7.15 -3.07 -7.11
N ARG A 3 -6.54 -3.26 -8.30
CA ARG A 3 -5.57 -2.37 -8.95
C ARG A 3 -6.30 -1.64 -10.07
N LEU A 4 -6.10 -0.33 -10.18
CA LEU A 4 -6.60 0.47 -11.30
C LEU A 4 -5.43 1.20 -11.95
N ASP A 5 -5.19 0.93 -13.23
CA ASP A 5 -4.17 1.61 -14.01
C ASP A 5 -4.77 2.83 -14.72
N HIS A 6 -4.04 3.95 -14.68
CA HIS A 6 -4.46 5.21 -15.28
C HIS A 6 -3.59 5.54 -16.49
N ALA A 7 -4.18 6.24 -17.47
CA ALA A 7 -3.51 6.59 -18.73
C ALA A 7 -2.30 7.51 -18.56
N ASP A 8 -2.14 8.14 -17.39
CA ASP A 8 -1.02 9.00 -17.03
C ASP A 8 0.16 8.22 -16.39
N GLY A 9 0.10 6.89 -16.37
CA GLY A 9 1.14 6.02 -15.83
C GLY A 9 1.10 5.86 -14.31
N ARG A 10 0.09 6.43 -13.63
CA ARG A 10 -0.16 6.17 -12.21
C ARG A 10 -1.01 4.91 -12.03
N THR A 11 -0.85 4.29 -10.87
CA THR A 11 -1.67 3.15 -10.46
C THR A 11 -2.33 3.44 -9.11
N GLU A 12 -3.63 3.18 -9.00
CA GLU A 12 -4.37 3.21 -7.74
C GLU A 12 -4.44 1.80 -7.14
N TYR A 13 -4.05 1.68 -5.88
CA TYR A 13 -4.18 0.45 -5.10
C TYR A 13 -5.20 0.64 -4.00
N GLN A 14 -6.26 -0.18 -4.01
CA GLN A 14 -7.15 -0.27 -2.88
C GLN A 14 -6.58 -1.24 -1.84
N VAL A 15 -6.25 -0.72 -0.67
CA VAL A 15 -5.66 -1.46 0.44
C VAL A 15 -6.64 -1.50 1.60
N THR A 16 -6.86 -2.71 2.06
CA THR A 16 -7.60 -3.00 3.29
C THR A 16 -6.60 -3.02 4.45
N LEU A 17 -6.72 -2.08 5.38
CA LEU A 17 -5.84 -1.91 6.53
C LEU A 17 -6.58 -2.33 7.79
N GLN A 18 -5.99 -3.25 8.54
CA GLN A 18 -6.41 -3.55 9.91
C GLN A 18 -5.37 -2.93 10.86
N THR A 19 -5.73 -1.81 11.48
CA THR A 19 -4.79 -1.05 12.32
C THR A 19 -4.69 -1.58 13.75
N SER A 20 -5.75 -2.25 14.23
CA SER A 20 -5.73 -3.01 15.47
C SER A 20 -6.93 -3.98 15.49
N PRO A 21 -6.90 -5.06 16.31
CA PRO A 21 -7.98 -6.05 16.37
C PRO A 21 -9.35 -5.44 16.75
N ASP A 22 -9.32 -4.38 17.54
CA ASP A 22 -10.45 -3.65 18.14
C ASP A 22 -10.94 -2.46 17.31
N ARG A 23 -10.13 -1.90 16.40
CA ARG A 23 -10.49 -0.72 15.60
C ARG A 23 -11.11 -1.04 14.24
N GLY A 24 -11.29 -2.32 13.94
CA GLY A 24 -11.90 -2.78 12.69
C GLY A 24 -11.02 -2.53 11.47
N THR A 25 -11.65 -2.72 10.30
CA THR A 25 -10.99 -2.69 8.99
C THR A 25 -11.26 -1.37 8.29
N VAL A 26 -10.22 -0.72 7.77
CA VAL A 26 -10.31 0.53 7.02
C VAL A 26 -9.89 0.29 5.58
N HIS A 27 -10.67 0.80 4.62
CA HIS A 27 -10.30 0.78 3.21
C HIS A 27 -9.68 2.11 2.80
N ARG A 28 -8.50 2.07 2.17
CA ARG A 28 -7.81 3.25 1.64
C ARG A 28 -7.32 3.00 0.22
N ALA A 29 -7.50 4.01 -0.62
CA ALA A 29 -6.88 4.07 -1.94
C ALA A 29 -5.52 4.78 -1.84
N TYR A 30 -4.51 4.22 -2.48
CA TYR A 30 -3.17 4.79 -2.56
C TYR A 30 -2.71 4.87 -4.01
N TRP A 31 -2.27 6.07 -4.40
CA TRP A 31 -1.65 6.33 -5.69
C TRP A 31 -0.20 5.84 -5.71
N TRP A 32 0.28 5.36 -6.85
CA TRP A 32 1.67 4.96 -7.07
C TRP A 32 2.22 5.58 -8.38
N PRO A 33 3.49 6.03 -8.44
CA PRO A 33 4.44 6.13 -7.33
C PRO A 33 4.04 7.23 -6.32
N GLN A 34 4.34 7.02 -5.02
CA GLN A 34 4.10 8.03 -3.99
C GLN A 34 5.32 8.94 -3.80
N PRO A 35 5.21 10.25 -4.13
CA PRO A 35 6.29 11.18 -3.86
C PRO A 35 6.48 11.40 -2.36
N GLY A 36 7.73 11.43 -1.90
CA GLY A 36 8.07 11.80 -0.52
C GLY A 36 7.82 10.75 0.54
N LEU A 37 7.79 9.46 0.17
CA LEU A 37 7.76 8.35 1.12
C LEU A 37 8.91 8.46 2.14
N ARG A 38 8.58 8.24 3.41
CA ARG A 38 9.54 8.22 4.52
C ARG A 38 9.38 6.94 5.29
N ARG A 39 10.49 6.47 5.86
CA ARG A 39 10.51 5.32 6.76
C ARG A 39 9.60 5.60 7.96
N ALA A 40 8.62 4.71 8.18
CA ALA A 40 7.76 4.78 9.37
C ALA A 40 8.58 4.53 10.65
N HIS A 41 8.17 5.16 11.76
CA HIS A 41 8.87 5.03 13.04
C HIS A 41 8.96 3.56 13.47
N GLY A 42 10.18 3.08 13.73
CA GLY A 42 10.44 1.69 14.12
C GLY A 42 10.43 0.66 12.98
N SER A 43 10.07 1.04 11.74
CA SER A 43 10.27 0.17 10.57
C SER A 43 11.77 -0.07 10.34
N THR A 44 12.17 -1.26 9.90
CA THR A 44 13.54 -1.54 9.42
C THR A 44 13.63 -1.57 7.90
N CYS A 45 12.50 -1.47 7.20
CA CYS A 45 12.43 -1.46 5.75
C CYS A 45 12.59 -0.05 5.20
N GLU A 46 13.49 0.12 4.23
CA GLU A 46 13.64 1.35 3.46
C GLU A 46 12.37 1.60 2.62
N PRO A 47 11.86 2.85 2.57
CA PRO A 47 10.75 3.19 1.71
C PRO A 47 11.16 2.93 0.26
N THR A 48 10.36 2.14 -0.44
CA THR A 48 10.61 1.77 -1.83
C THR A 48 9.50 2.37 -2.68
N ASP A 49 9.88 2.98 -3.79
CA ASP A 49 8.99 3.54 -4.82
C ASP A 49 8.70 2.54 -5.96
N ARG A 50 9.24 1.32 -5.85
CA ARG A 50 8.88 0.18 -6.71
C ARG A 50 7.54 -0.40 -6.31
N GLU A 51 6.82 -0.86 -7.32
CA GLU A 51 5.50 -1.45 -7.16
C GLU A 51 5.44 -2.45 -5.99
N PRO A 52 4.44 -2.35 -5.08
CA PRO A 52 4.30 -3.31 -4.01
C PRO A 52 4.08 -4.72 -4.57
N ILE A 53 5.02 -5.63 -4.29
CA ILE A 53 4.85 -7.04 -4.62
C ILE A 53 3.81 -7.60 -3.62
N PRO A 54 2.65 -8.09 -4.08
CA PRO A 54 1.65 -8.69 -3.19
C PRO A 54 2.30 -9.83 -2.40
N LYS A 55 2.26 -9.75 -1.06
CA LYS A 55 2.57 -10.93 -0.25
C LYS A 55 1.41 -11.89 -0.41
N THR A 56 1.56 -12.88 -1.29
CA THR A 56 0.66 -14.04 -1.30
C THR A 56 0.76 -14.73 0.04
N THR A 57 -0.23 -14.53 0.90
CA THR A 57 -0.36 -15.31 2.13
C THR A 57 -0.85 -16.70 1.69
N ALA A 58 0.07 -17.66 1.63
CA ALA A 58 -0.32 -19.07 1.49
C ALA A 58 -1.16 -19.46 2.72
N SER A 59 -2.29 -20.11 2.47
CA SER A 59 -3.21 -20.65 3.48
C SER A 59 -2.57 -21.75 4.31
#